data_AF-A0A957M1V9-F1
#
_entry.id   AF-A0A957M1V9-F1
#
_cell.length_a   1.000
_cell.length_b   1.000
_cell.length_c   1.000
_cell.angle_alpha   90.00
_cell.angle_beta   90.00
_cell.angle_gamma   90.00
#
_symmetry.space_group_name_H-M   'P 1'
#
loop_
_entity.id
_entity.type
_entity.pdbx_description
1 polymer ?
#
loop_
_entity_poly.entity_id
_entity_poly.type
_entity_poly.pdbx_seq_one_letter_code
_entity_poly.pdbx_strand_id
1 'polypeptide(L)'
;MTDNSQATSSSNAIKENAPMANQLHGKDERKAFQRTIRQRQRARRVALQSLFEIDSAHHAPGVVVDEHLAAGELNEEGSRYLRWLVAGVVTNLPELDAQIHRYAPEWPVAQLAIIDRNILRLALFELHAGETDAPPKAVINEAVELAKAFGGDSSPRFINGVLGAAMDDPQRVTF
;
A
#
# COMPACT_ATOMS: atom_id res chain seq x y z
N MET A 1 -33.95 -41.40 -10.76
CA MET A 1 -34.36 -40.00 -11.01
C MET A 1 -34.18 -39.22 -9.73
N THR A 2 -33.02 -38.58 -9.59
CA THR A 2 -32.82 -37.22 -9.06
C THR A 2 -31.35 -36.89 -9.30
N ASP A 3 -31.17 -36.06 -10.32
CA ASP A 3 -30.00 -35.26 -10.65
C ASP A 3 -29.70 -34.29 -9.49
N ASN A 4 -28.44 -34.06 -9.13
CA ASN A 4 -27.89 -32.71 -9.26
C ASN A 4 -26.38 -32.64 -8.99
N SER A 5 -25.70 -32.20 -10.04
CA SER A 5 -24.38 -31.59 -10.12
C SER A 5 -24.08 -30.58 -9.00
N GLN A 6 -23.05 -30.84 -8.18
CA GLN A 6 -22.23 -29.81 -7.52
C GLN A 6 -20.78 -30.31 -7.39
N ALA A 7 -20.06 -30.30 -8.50
CA ALA A 7 -18.61 -30.53 -8.51
C ALA A 7 -17.92 -29.61 -9.53
N THR A 8 -18.26 -28.31 -9.53
CA THR A 8 -17.54 -27.30 -10.32
C THR A 8 -17.65 -25.93 -9.65
N SER A 9 -16.92 -25.68 -8.56
CA SER A 9 -16.80 -24.31 -8.01
C SER A 9 -15.36 -23.89 -7.68
N SER A 10 -14.40 -24.80 -7.62
CA SER A 10 -13.01 -24.45 -7.28
C SER A 10 -12.15 -23.97 -8.45
N SER A 11 -12.67 -23.91 -9.68
CA SER A 11 -11.89 -23.57 -10.88
C SER A 11 -12.09 -22.13 -11.40
N ASN A 12 -13.00 -21.35 -10.80
CA ASN A 12 -13.34 -20.00 -11.29
C ASN A 12 -12.68 -18.84 -10.52
N ALA A 13 -12.09 -19.08 -9.35
CA ALA A 13 -11.48 -18.02 -8.53
C ALA A 13 -10.08 -17.57 -9.03
N ILE A 14 -9.48 -18.28 -9.99
CA ILE A 14 -8.12 -17.97 -10.48
C ILE A 14 -8.15 -17.02 -11.70
N LYS A 15 -9.33 -16.78 -12.30
CA LYS A 15 -9.46 -15.93 -13.51
C LYS A 15 -9.64 -14.43 -13.23
N GLU A 16 -9.79 -13.99 -11.98
CA GLU A 16 -10.04 -12.58 -11.65
C GLU A 16 -8.77 -11.70 -11.56
N ASN A 17 -7.57 -12.24 -11.75
CA ASN A 17 -6.31 -11.51 -11.59
C ASN A 17 -5.69 -10.98 -12.90
N ALA A 18 -6.49 -10.75 -13.94
CA ALA A 18 -6.00 -10.04 -15.11
C ALA A 18 -5.71 -8.57 -14.72
N PRO A 19 -4.50 -8.04 -14.93
CA PRO A 19 -4.21 -6.63 -14.60
C PRO A 19 -5.18 -5.73 -15.36
N MET A 20 -5.74 -4.70 -14.71
CA MET A 20 -6.66 -3.70 -15.32
C MET A 20 -6.18 -3.20 -16.71
N ALA A 21 -4.86 -3.16 -16.93
CA ALA A 21 -4.25 -2.83 -18.20
C ALA A 21 -4.71 -3.73 -19.39
N ASN A 22 -5.05 -5.00 -19.14
CA ASN A 22 -5.51 -5.95 -20.16
C ASN A 22 -6.95 -5.69 -20.64
N GLN A 23 -7.70 -4.81 -19.97
CA GLN A 23 -9.08 -4.44 -20.34
C GLN A 23 -9.14 -3.09 -21.10
N LEU A 24 -8.02 -2.38 -21.24
CA LEU A 24 -7.92 -1.09 -21.92
C LEU A 24 -7.69 -1.28 -23.43
N HIS A 25 -8.67 -0.90 -24.23
CA HIS A 25 -8.69 -1.13 -25.68
C HIS A 25 -8.09 0.07 -26.47
N GLY A 26 -8.09 1.28 -25.90
CA GLY A 26 -7.59 2.51 -26.56
C GLY A 26 -6.14 2.91 -26.19
N LYS A 27 -5.39 3.46 -27.15
CA LYS A 27 -4.03 4.01 -26.91
C LYS A 27 -4.04 5.15 -25.88
N ASP A 28 -5.07 5.98 -25.87
CA ASP A 28 -5.18 7.12 -24.96
C ASP A 28 -5.57 6.70 -23.55
N GLU A 29 -6.44 5.70 -23.41
CA GLU A 29 -6.79 5.08 -22.13
C GLU A 29 -5.56 4.46 -21.45
N ARG A 30 -4.73 3.72 -22.22
CA ARG A 30 -3.48 3.17 -21.71
C ARG A 30 -2.50 4.24 -21.24
N LYS A 31 -2.39 5.36 -21.98
CA LYS A 31 -1.55 6.50 -21.58
C LYS A 31 -2.07 7.16 -20.31
N ALA A 32 -3.39 7.34 -20.18
CA ALA A 32 -4.01 7.88 -18.98
C ALA A 32 -3.77 6.98 -17.77
N PHE A 33 -4.00 5.67 -17.92
CA PHE A 33 -3.73 4.68 -16.88
C PHE A 33 -2.26 4.66 -16.43
N GLN A 34 -1.31 4.73 -17.38
CA GLN A 34 0.10 4.85 -17.02
C GLN A 34 0.44 6.16 -16.31
N ARG A 35 -0.25 7.27 -16.62
CA ARG A 35 -0.08 8.54 -15.89
C ARG A 35 -0.57 8.37 -14.45
N THR A 36 -1.75 7.79 -14.25
CA THR A 36 -2.29 7.43 -12.92
C THR A 36 -1.30 6.62 -12.10
N ILE A 37 -0.76 5.53 -12.66
CA ILE A 37 0.23 4.69 -11.96
C ILE A 37 1.43 5.53 -11.51
N ARG A 38 2.01 6.34 -12.41
CA ARG A 38 3.16 7.19 -12.06
C ARG A 38 2.83 8.22 -10.97
N GLN A 39 1.63 8.77 -10.97
CA GLN A 39 1.20 9.71 -9.94
C GLN A 39 1.00 9.02 -8.59
N ARG A 40 0.43 7.81 -8.56
CA ARG A 40 0.33 7.01 -7.33
C ARG A 40 1.71 6.60 -6.80
N GLN A 41 2.63 6.20 -7.68
CA GLN A 41 4.03 5.90 -7.30
C GLN A 41 4.72 7.10 -6.65
N ARG A 42 4.58 8.29 -7.25
CA ARG A 42 5.11 9.53 -6.66
C ARG A 42 4.44 9.86 -5.33
N ALA A 43 3.12 9.78 -5.27
CA ALA A 43 2.36 10.04 -4.06
C ALA A 43 2.75 9.10 -2.91
N ARG A 44 3.04 7.82 -3.15
CA ARG A 44 3.58 6.89 -2.12
C ARG A 44 4.94 7.32 -1.58
N ARG A 45 5.84 7.79 -2.46
CA ARG A 45 7.14 8.35 -2.03
C ARG A 45 6.96 9.57 -1.15
N VAL A 46 6.11 10.51 -1.56
CA VAL A 46 5.83 11.71 -0.78
C VAL A 46 5.15 11.34 0.54
N ALA A 47 4.23 10.38 0.53
CA ALA A 47 3.58 9.88 1.75
C ALA A 47 4.59 9.29 2.73
N LEU A 48 5.57 8.51 2.25
CA LEU A 48 6.66 7.98 3.08
C LEU A 48 7.49 9.10 3.71
N GLN A 49 7.82 10.14 2.94
CA GLN A 49 8.54 11.32 3.46
C GLN A 49 7.72 12.06 4.52
N SER A 50 6.44 12.30 4.25
CA SER A 50 5.52 12.95 5.19
C SER A 50 5.40 12.15 6.49
N LEU A 51 5.21 10.83 6.40
CA LEU A 51 5.09 9.96 7.56
C LEU A 51 6.40 9.86 8.34
N PHE A 52 7.55 9.87 7.66
CA PHE A 52 8.85 9.95 8.33
C PHE A 52 9.00 11.25 9.13
N GLU A 53 8.62 12.38 8.55
CA GLU A 53 8.65 13.68 9.24
C GLU A 53 7.69 13.71 10.43
N ILE A 54 6.45 13.23 10.26
CA ILE A 54 5.46 13.13 11.33
C ILE A 54 6.00 12.26 12.48
N ASP A 55 6.57 11.09 12.19
CA ASP A 55 7.08 10.16 13.21
C ASP A 55 8.35 10.68 13.91
N SER A 56 9.22 11.42 13.21
CA SER A 56 10.52 11.84 13.74
C SER A 56 10.47 13.22 14.40
N ALA A 57 9.79 14.18 13.78
CA ALA A 57 9.70 15.57 14.22
C ALA A 57 8.39 15.89 14.94
N HIS A 58 7.40 14.99 14.93
CA HIS A 58 6.09 15.18 15.57
C HIS A 58 5.33 16.40 15.03
N HIS A 59 5.58 16.78 13.78
CA HIS A 59 4.87 17.84 13.09
C HIS A 59 3.41 17.44 12.80
N ALA A 60 2.54 18.44 12.76
CA ALA A 60 1.12 18.22 12.50
C ALA A 60 0.91 17.65 11.07
N PRO A 61 0.24 16.49 10.91
CA PRO A 61 0.13 15.83 9.60
C PRO A 61 -0.44 16.72 8.48
N GLY A 62 -1.43 17.56 8.80
CA GLY A 62 -2.02 18.49 7.82
C GLY A 62 -1.01 19.50 7.28
N VAL A 63 -0.15 20.04 8.16
CA VAL A 63 0.89 21.01 7.77
C VAL A 63 1.91 20.35 6.85
N VAL A 64 2.43 19.19 7.25
CA VAL A 64 3.41 18.42 6.46
C VAL A 64 2.87 18.10 5.06
N VAL A 65 1.62 17.62 4.98
CA VAL A 65 0.98 17.31 3.69
C VAL A 65 0.81 18.56 2.84
N ASP A 66 0.34 19.67 3.41
CA ASP A 66 0.14 20.90 2.66
C ASP A 66 1.46 21.50 2.14
N GLU A 67 2.55 21.41 2.92
CA GLU A 67 3.90 21.82 2.49
C GLU A 67 4.40 20.97 1.32
N HIS A 68 4.29 19.64 1.40
CA HIS A 68 4.67 18.76 0.29
C HIS A 68 3.83 18.99 -0.97
N LEU A 69 2.54 19.32 -0.82
CA LEU A 69 1.68 19.64 -1.96
C LEU A 69 2.04 20.99 -2.58
N ALA A 70 2.45 21.97 -1.77
CA ALA A 70 2.91 23.27 -2.25
C ALA A 70 4.19 23.17 -3.11
N ALA A 71 4.99 22.11 -2.95
CA ALA A 71 6.16 21.84 -3.80
C ALA A 71 5.80 21.50 -5.26
N GLY A 72 4.54 21.17 -5.56
CA GLY A 72 4.03 21.03 -6.94
C GLY A 72 4.46 19.75 -7.68
N GLU A 73 4.91 18.72 -6.97
CA GLU A 73 5.39 17.46 -7.58
C GLU A 73 4.27 16.52 -8.07
N LEU A 74 3.06 16.70 -7.53
CA LEU A 74 1.88 15.88 -7.76
C LEU A 74 0.80 16.66 -8.51
N ASN A 75 0.09 15.97 -9.41
CA ASN A 75 -1.16 16.50 -9.96
C ASN A 75 -2.33 16.25 -9.01
N GLU A 76 -3.53 16.72 -9.35
CA GLU A 76 -4.74 16.55 -8.53
C GLU A 76 -5.00 15.10 -8.07
N GLU A 77 -4.77 14.13 -8.95
CA GLU A 77 -4.92 12.72 -8.62
C GLU A 77 -3.89 12.25 -7.59
N GLY A 78 -2.60 12.56 -7.82
CA GLY A 78 -1.53 12.25 -6.88
C GLY A 78 -1.73 12.94 -5.55
N SER A 79 -2.20 14.19 -5.55
CA SER A 79 -2.47 14.98 -4.35
C SER A 79 -3.59 14.37 -3.51
N ARG A 80 -4.68 13.93 -4.15
CA ARG A 80 -5.77 13.21 -3.47
C ARG A 80 -5.26 11.92 -2.86
N TYR A 81 -4.46 11.17 -3.61
CA TYR A 81 -3.90 9.90 -3.16
C TYR A 81 -2.94 10.07 -1.98
N LEU A 82 -2.09 11.11 -2.01
CA LEU A 82 -1.23 11.48 -0.89
C LEU A 82 -2.05 11.77 0.37
N ARG A 83 -3.06 12.64 0.27
CA ARG A 83 -3.93 12.99 1.40
C ARG A 83 -4.61 11.76 1.99
N TRP A 84 -5.13 10.89 1.14
CA TRP A 84 -5.75 9.63 1.53
C TRP A 84 -4.79 8.71 2.28
N LEU A 85 -3.61 8.46 1.72
CA LEU A 85 -2.59 7.60 2.35
C LEU A 85 -2.16 8.13 3.73
N VAL A 86 -1.79 9.41 3.83
CA VAL A 86 -1.28 9.97 5.09
C VAL A 86 -2.38 10.04 6.15
N ALA A 87 -3.57 10.54 5.79
CA ALA A 87 -4.68 10.61 6.74
C ALA A 87 -5.11 9.22 7.22
N GLY A 88 -5.18 8.26 6.30
CA GLY A 88 -5.52 6.88 6.59
C GLY A 88 -4.54 6.22 7.55
N VAL A 89 -3.23 6.36 7.30
CA VAL A 89 -2.20 5.84 8.19
C VAL A 89 -2.27 6.49 9.57
N VAL A 90 -2.31 7.82 9.65
CA VAL A 90 -2.33 8.56 10.93
C VAL A 90 -3.56 8.18 11.77
N THR A 91 -4.72 8.04 11.14
CA THR A 91 -5.97 7.69 11.84
C THR A 91 -5.96 6.26 12.38
N ASN A 92 -5.26 5.34 11.71
CA ASN A 92 -5.28 3.91 12.02
C ASN A 92 -3.98 3.40 12.64
N LEU A 93 -3.10 4.29 13.15
CA LEU A 93 -1.79 3.92 13.70
C LEU A 93 -1.85 2.74 14.69
N PRO A 94 -2.74 2.72 15.71
CA PRO A 94 -2.76 1.61 16.67
C PRO A 94 -3.07 0.26 16.03
N GLU A 95 -4.00 0.22 15.07
CA GLU A 95 -4.39 -1.00 14.37
C GLU A 95 -3.29 -1.47 13.41
N LEU A 96 -2.70 -0.53 12.65
CA LEU A 96 -1.58 -0.82 11.77
C LEU A 96 -0.37 -1.37 12.54
N ASP A 97 -0.05 -0.78 13.69
CA ASP A 97 1.04 -1.27 14.54
C ASP A 97 0.73 -2.65 15.13
N ALA A 98 -0.52 -2.90 15.54
CA ALA A 98 -0.93 -4.23 15.98
C ALA A 98 -0.80 -5.29 14.86
N GLN A 99 -1.15 -4.93 13.63
CA GLN A 99 -0.95 -5.81 12.47
C GLN A 99 0.53 -6.06 12.18
N ILE A 100 1.37 -5.02 12.22
CA ILE A 100 2.81 -5.19 12.04
C ILE A 100 3.35 -6.15 13.10
N HIS A 101 2.96 -5.98 14.37
CA HIS A 101 3.40 -6.87 15.44
C HIS A 101 2.93 -8.31 15.23
N ARG A 102 1.70 -8.53 14.76
CA ARG A 102 1.17 -9.87 14.44
C ARG A 102 2.02 -10.61 13.41
N TYR A 103 2.49 -9.91 12.37
CA TYR A 103 3.23 -10.52 11.26
C TYR A 103 4.76 -10.41 11.40
N ALA A 104 5.25 -9.61 12.35
CA ALA A 104 6.66 -9.49 12.73
C ALA A 104 6.83 -9.57 14.27
N PRO A 105 6.45 -10.68 14.92
CA PRO A 105 6.39 -10.76 16.39
C PRO A 105 7.74 -10.61 17.07
N GLU A 106 8.83 -11.03 16.41
CA GLU A 106 10.21 -10.92 16.90
C GLU A 106 10.74 -9.47 16.93
N TRP A 107 10.03 -8.52 16.30
CA TRP A 107 10.46 -7.13 16.17
C TRP A 107 9.40 -6.20 16.75
N PRO A 108 9.60 -5.66 17.97
CA PRO A 108 8.73 -4.62 18.49
C PRO A 108 8.65 -3.46 17.50
N VAL A 109 7.43 -3.03 17.18
CA VAL A 109 7.18 -2.00 16.14
C VAL A 109 7.98 -0.72 16.41
N ALA A 110 8.09 -0.31 17.68
CA ALA A 110 8.87 0.86 18.09
C ALA A 110 10.38 0.73 17.83
N GLN A 111 10.92 -0.49 17.72
CA GLN A 111 12.34 -0.76 17.46
C GLN A 111 12.66 -0.89 15.97
N LEU A 112 11.65 -1.00 15.10
CA LEU A 112 11.86 -0.96 13.66
C LEU A 112 12.41 0.41 13.25
N ALA A 113 13.28 0.40 12.23
CA ALA A 113 13.69 1.63 11.57
C ALA A 113 12.44 2.41 11.13
N ILE A 114 12.44 3.73 11.35
CA ILE A 114 11.27 4.59 11.09
C ILE A 114 10.79 4.43 9.65
N ILE A 115 11.72 4.32 8.69
CA ILE A 115 11.42 4.06 7.28
C ILE A 115 10.68 2.74 7.09
N ASP A 116 11.20 1.63 7.62
CA ASP A 116 10.59 0.31 7.44
C ASP A 116 9.21 0.24 8.09
N ARG A 117 9.07 0.79 9.31
CA ARG A 117 7.79 0.91 10.00
C ARG A 117 6.77 1.69 9.16
N ASN A 118 7.15 2.83 8.60
CA ASN A 118 6.23 3.65 7.80
C ASN A 118 5.91 3.03 6.44
N ILE A 119 6.84 2.29 5.82
CA ILE A 119 6.54 1.49 4.61
C ILE A 119 5.50 0.43 4.92
N LEU A 120 5.63 -0.30 6.04
CA LEU A 120 4.66 -1.30 6.45
C LEU A 120 3.29 -0.69 6.73
N ARG A 121 3.23 0.38 7.52
CA ARG A 121 1.97 1.10 7.80
C ARG A 121 1.27 1.55 6.52
N LEU A 122 2.02 2.15 5.60
CA LEU A 122 1.52 2.63 4.32
C LEU A 122 0.93 1.49 3.49
N ALA A 123 1.70 0.41 3.31
CA ALA A 123 1.29 -0.72 2.49
C ALA A 123 0.11 -1.48 3.10
N LEU A 124 0.11 -1.71 4.42
CA LEU A 124 -0.99 -2.37 5.11
C LEU A 124 -2.27 -1.53 5.04
N PHE A 125 -2.20 -0.22 5.27
CA PHE A 125 -3.36 0.66 5.09
C PHE A 125 -3.91 0.54 3.66
N GLU A 126 -3.03 0.67 2.66
CA GLU A 126 -3.43 0.63 1.25
C GLU A 126 -4.06 -0.72 0.84
N LEU A 127 -3.51 -1.84 1.33
CA LEU A 127 -4.02 -3.18 1.07
C LEU A 127 -5.40 -3.42 1.72
N HIS A 128 -5.66 -2.79 2.86
CA HIS A 128 -6.84 -3.06 3.68
C HIS A 128 -7.99 -2.07 3.51
N ALA A 129 -7.71 -0.87 3.00
CA ALA A 129 -8.72 0.19 2.86
C ALA A 129 -9.71 -0.03 1.70
N GLY A 130 -9.47 -0.99 0.80
CA GLY A 130 -10.42 -1.39 -0.25
C GLY A 130 -10.73 -0.33 -1.33
N GLU A 131 -10.23 0.90 -1.21
CA GLU A 131 -10.50 2.03 -2.11
C GLU A 131 -9.57 2.10 -3.33
N THR A 132 -8.69 1.12 -3.53
CA THR A 132 -7.68 1.14 -4.60
C THR A 132 -7.87 -0.02 -5.57
N ASP A 133 -7.94 0.31 -6.87
CA ASP A 133 -7.95 -0.68 -7.97
C ASP A 133 -6.58 -1.38 -8.17
N ALA A 134 -5.58 -1.07 -7.34
CA ALA A 134 -4.27 -1.69 -7.45
C ALA A 134 -4.34 -3.14 -6.93
N PRO A 135 -3.89 -4.13 -7.73
CA PRO A 135 -3.78 -5.51 -7.25
C PRO A 135 -2.87 -5.58 -6.02
N PRO A 136 -3.15 -6.43 -5.01
CA PRO A 136 -2.32 -6.54 -3.82
C PRO A 136 -0.83 -6.74 -4.10
N LYS A 137 -0.50 -7.55 -5.12
CA LYS A 137 0.89 -7.76 -5.57
C LYS A 137 1.58 -6.48 -6.05
N ALA A 138 0.83 -5.57 -6.68
CA ALA A 138 1.38 -4.29 -7.11
C ALA A 138 1.71 -3.41 -5.90
N VAL A 139 0.83 -3.36 -4.89
CA VAL A 139 1.08 -2.60 -3.65
C VAL A 139 2.31 -3.14 -2.92
N ILE A 140 2.44 -4.46 -2.78
CA ILE A 140 3.61 -5.10 -2.16
C ILE A 140 4.90 -4.77 -2.94
N ASN A 141 4.86 -4.87 -4.27
CA ASN A 141 6.02 -4.53 -5.09
C ASN A 141 6.45 -3.07 -4.89
N GLU A 142 5.51 -2.13 -4.87
CA GLU A 142 5.81 -0.71 -4.62
C GLU A 142 6.41 -0.48 -3.23
N ALA A 143 5.91 -1.18 -2.20
CA ALA A 143 6.49 -1.12 -0.86
C ALA A 143 7.93 -1.65 -0.81
N VAL A 144 8.22 -2.73 -1.56
CA VAL A 144 9.58 -3.27 -1.70
C VAL A 144 10.49 -2.31 -2.46
N GLU A 145 10.00 -1.64 -3.50
CA GLU A 145 10.77 -0.61 -4.21
C GLU A 145 11.07 0.61 -3.33
N LEU A 146 10.13 1.03 -2.47
CA LEU A 146 10.40 2.05 -1.44
C LEU A 146 11.49 1.59 -0.47
N ALA A 147 11.44 0.33 -0.03
CA ALA A 147 12.44 -0.22 0.88
C ALA A 147 13.84 -0.26 0.25
N LYS A 148 13.95 -0.55 -1.05
CA LYS A 148 15.22 -0.47 -1.79
C LYS A 148 15.74 0.96 -1.91
N ALA A 149 14.84 1.93 -2.04
CA ALA A 149 15.20 3.33 -2.25
C ALA A 149 15.57 4.07 -0.95
N PHE A 150 14.95 3.70 0.18
CA PHE A 150 15.06 4.46 1.44
C PHE A 150 15.49 3.62 2.65
N GLY A 151 15.34 2.29 2.59
CA GLY A 151 15.69 1.38 3.68
C GLY A 151 17.15 0.93 3.66
N GLY A 152 17.49 -0.03 4.52
CA GLY A 152 18.79 -0.71 4.51
C GLY A 152 18.78 -1.99 3.67
N ASP A 153 19.94 -2.65 3.59
CA ASP A 153 20.14 -3.85 2.74
C ASP A 153 19.14 -4.98 3.02
N SER A 154 18.72 -5.15 4.28
CA SER A 154 17.75 -6.16 4.69
C SER A 154 16.28 -5.76 4.50
N SER A 155 16.00 -4.46 4.35
CA SER A 155 14.64 -3.92 4.33
C SER A 155 13.76 -4.51 3.22
N PRO A 156 14.21 -4.64 1.95
CA PRO A 156 13.36 -5.20 0.89
C PRO A 156 12.86 -6.62 1.19
N ARG A 157 13.73 -7.48 1.74
CA ARG A 157 13.38 -8.85 2.11
C ARG A 157 12.43 -8.86 3.30
N PHE A 158 12.70 -8.03 4.30
CA PHE A 158 11.87 -7.92 5.51
C PHE A 158 10.44 -7.47 5.16
N ILE A 159 10.29 -6.36 4.42
CA ILE A 159 8.99 -5.82 3.99
C ILE A 159 8.21 -6.86 3.18
N ASN A 160 8.84 -7.51 2.19
CA ASN A 160 8.18 -8.52 1.39
C ASN A 160 7.69 -9.71 2.24
N GLY A 161 8.48 -10.14 3.23
CA GLY A 161 8.12 -11.23 4.13
C GLY A 161 6.89 -10.90 4.98
N VAL A 162 6.88 -9.72 5.61
CA VAL A 162 5.78 -9.27 6.47
C VAL A 162 4.49 -9.10 5.67
N LEU A 163 4.54 -8.40 4.53
CA LEU A 163 3.35 -8.17 3.70
C LEU A 163 2.84 -9.45 3.02
N GLY A 164 3.74 -10.36 2.65
CA GLY A 164 3.37 -11.68 2.15
C GLY A 164 2.59 -12.47 3.19
N ALA A 165 3.10 -12.54 4.42
CA ALA A 165 2.40 -13.20 5.54
C ALA A 165 1.02 -12.56 5.82
N ALA A 166 0.92 -11.24 5.76
CA ALA A 166 -0.34 -10.53 5.96
C ALA A 166 -1.40 -10.87 4.88
N MET A 167 -0.98 -11.03 3.63
CA MET A 167 -1.89 -11.35 2.52
C MET A 167 -2.30 -12.82 2.47
N ASP A 168 -1.47 -13.71 3.00
CA ASP A 168 -1.77 -15.14 3.12
C ASP A 168 -2.69 -15.45 4.32
N ASP A 169 -2.88 -14.48 5.24
CA ASP A 169 -3.76 -14.64 6.41
C ASP A 169 -5.25 -14.48 6.02
N PRO A 170 -6.07 -15.55 6.15
CA PRO A 170 -7.51 -15.49 5.86
C PRO A 170 -8.31 -14.67 6.90
N GLN A 171 -7.71 -14.34 8.04
CA GLN A 171 -8.30 -13.54 9.13
C GLN A 171 -7.69 -12.14 9.23
N ARG A 172 -7.11 -11.62 8.14
CA ARG A 172 -6.59 -10.25 8.10
C ARG A 172 -7.70 -9.22 8.36
N VAL A 173 -7.36 -8.14 9.07
CA VAL A 173 -8.30 -7.05 9.36
C VAL A 173 -8.32 -6.08 8.18
N THR A 174 -9.51 -5.67 7.75
CA THR A 174 -9.75 -4.65 6.71
C THR A 174 -10.31 -3.37 7.34
N PHE A 175 -10.03 -2.22 6.73
CA PHE A 175 -10.56 -0.92 7.17
C PHE A 175 -11.86 -0.57 6.46
#